data_AF-A0A1J5PY12-F1
#
_entry.id   AF-A0A1J5PY12-F1
#
_cell.length_a   1.000
_cell.length_b   1.000
_cell.length_c   1.000
_cell.angle_alpha   90.00
_cell.angle_beta   90.00
_cell.angle_gamma   90.00
#
_symmetry.space_group_name_H-M   'P 1'
#
loop_
_entity.id
_entity.type
_entity.pdbx_description
1 polymer ?
#
loop_
_entity_poly.entity_id
_entity_poly.type
_entity_poly.pdbx_seq_one_letter_code
_entity_poly.pdbx_strand_id
1 'polypeptide(L)'
;MRAVALDREPLPQLSAGAWQLKERGQEVAAVRVWHEIKTQAREVARAAQELAGQVRGWLDRAADYAMDRYQQSHGQGLAYAGAGDGPERPQDLAARLRAAWEARQNGQEVHDAPAPEREDTSQGLADRLRAAAAGLDREAMSKAADALQQSREAEDRHNLQEVERQRAEELRLQRERDEHTHRIRGPYHGL
;
A
#
# COMPACT_ATOMS: atom_id res chain seq x y z
N MET A 1 27.11 -6.76 7.06
CA MET A 1 25.84 -6.16 6.59
C MET A 1 24.99 -7.26 5.96
N ARG A 2 23.82 -7.59 6.51
CA ARG A 2 22.89 -8.56 5.91
C ARG A 2 21.91 -7.78 5.04
N ALA A 3 22.03 -7.92 3.72
CA ALA A 3 21.01 -7.41 2.81
C ALA A 3 19.73 -8.22 3.03
N VAL A 4 18.68 -7.56 3.48
CA VAL A 4 17.33 -8.15 3.54
C VAL A 4 16.93 -8.39 2.08
N ALA A 5 16.89 -9.66 1.66
CA ALA A 5 16.34 -10.05 0.38
C ALA A 5 14.84 -9.75 0.41
N LEU A 6 14.47 -8.59 -0.09
CA LEU A 6 13.08 -8.29 -0.39
C LEU A 6 12.72 -9.15 -1.60
N ASP A 7 11.73 -10.03 -1.43
CA ASP A 7 11.13 -10.81 -2.50
C ASP A 7 10.40 -9.85 -3.44
N ARG A 8 11.13 -9.36 -4.44
CA ARG A 8 10.60 -8.46 -5.46
C ARG A 8 11.05 -8.96 -6.80
N GLU A 9 10.07 -9.07 -7.69
CA GLU A 9 10.25 -9.44 -9.10
C GLU A 9 11.37 -8.59 -9.70
N PRO A 10 12.38 -9.19 -10.34
CA PRO A 10 13.47 -8.43 -10.94
C PRO A 10 12.92 -7.47 -11.99
N LEU A 11 13.45 -6.25 -12.00
CA LEU A 11 13.06 -5.23 -12.98
C LEU A 11 13.26 -5.78 -14.40
N PRO A 12 12.33 -5.50 -15.33
CA PRO A 12 12.44 -6.00 -16.70
C PRO A 12 13.71 -5.47 -17.34
N GLN A 13 14.66 -6.37 -17.60
CA GLN A 13 15.94 -6.05 -18.21
C GLN A 13 15.76 -5.91 -19.73
N LEU A 14 16.36 -4.88 -20.33
CA LEU A 14 16.33 -4.68 -21.78
C LEU A 14 17.38 -5.55 -22.45
N SER A 15 16.98 -6.34 -23.46
CA SER A 15 17.93 -7.05 -24.32
C SER A 15 18.73 -6.07 -25.19
N ALA A 16 19.87 -6.51 -25.73
CA ALA A 16 20.71 -5.67 -26.61
C ALA A 16 19.96 -5.13 -27.84
N GLY A 17 19.02 -5.91 -28.41
CA GLY A 17 18.17 -5.45 -29.52
C GLY A 17 17.09 -4.44 -29.08
N ALA A 18 16.58 -4.57 -27.86
CA ALA A 18 15.69 -3.57 -27.26
C ALA A 18 16.41 -2.23 -27.02
N TRP A 19 17.71 -2.26 -26.71
CA TRP A 19 18.52 -1.05 -26.60
C TRP A 19 18.63 -0.29 -27.93
N GLN A 20 18.86 -0.98 -29.05
CA GLN A 20 18.88 -0.35 -30.38
C GLN A 20 17.53 0.23 -30.82
N LEU A 21 16.42 -0.42 -30.46
CA LEU A 21 15.07 0.08 -30.76
C LEU A 21 14.76 1.36 -29.96
N LYS A 22 15.18 1.42 -28.69
CA LYS A 22 15.09 2.62 -27.85
C LYS A 22 15.91 3.78 -28.42
N GLU A 23 17.13 3.54 -28.90
CA GLU A 23 17.97 4.57 -29.55
C GLU A 23 17.35 5.13 -30.83
N ARG A 24 16.48 4.36 -31.49
CA ARG A 24 15.71 4.79 -32.67
C ARG A 24 14.36 5.43 -32.34
N GLY A 25 14.10 5.71 -31.07
CA GLY A 25 12.87 6.37 -30.61
C GLY A 25 11.63 5.47 -30.63
N GLN A 26 11.79 4.14 -30.75
CA GLN A 26 10.67 3.21 -30.65
C GLN A 26 10.51 2.72 -29.21
N GLU A 27 9.29 2.84 -28.67
CA GLU A 27 8.97 2.36 -27.33
C GLU A 27 9.05 0.83 -27.27
N VAL A 28 10.00 0.33 -26.49
CA VAL A 28 10.10 -1.09 -26.16
C VAL A 28 9.07 -1.41 -25.08
N ALA A 29 8.39 -2.56 -25.18
CA ALA A 29 7.40 -3.03 -24.21
C ALA A 29 7.86 -2.92 -22.74
N ALA A 30 9.13 -3.24 -22.45
CA ALA A 30 9.72 -3.09 -21.10
C ALA A 30 9.76 -1.63 -20.59
N VAL A 31 9.87 -0.63 -21.47
CA VAL A 31 9.81 0.79 -21.09
C VAL A 31 8.37 1.20 -20.76
N ARG A 32 7.36 0.63 -21.42
CA ARG A 32 5.94 0.86 -21.05
C ARG A 32 5.62 0.25 -19.68
N VAL A 33 6.04 -0.99 -19.46
CA VAL A 33 5.90 -1.67 -18.15
C VAL A 33 6.58 -0.84 -17.05
N TRP A 34 7.75 -0.26 -17.32
CA TRP A 34 8.43 0.64 -16.38
C TRP A 34 7.65 1.93 -16.09
N HIS A 35 6.99 2.52 -17.10
CA HIS A 35 6.13 3.69 -16.88
C HIS A 35 4.88 3.34 -16.08
N GLU A 36 4.30 2.17 -16.34
CA GLU A 36 3.14 1.67 -15.62
C GLU A 36 3.47 1.40 -14.15
N ILE A 37 4.59 0.73 -13.87
CA ILE A 37 5.13 0.54 -12.51
C ILE A 37 5.35 1.89 -11.82
N LYS A 38 5.87 2.89 -12.53
CA LYS A 38 6.06 4.25 -11.97
C LYS A 38 4.73 4.94 -11.64
N THR A 39 3.71 4.74 -12.45
CA THR A 39 2.37 5.29 -12.20
C THR A 39 1.75 4.61 -10.98
N GLN A 40 1.77 3.28 -10.92
CA GLN A 40 1.30 2.53 -9.76
C GLN A 40 2.06 2.91 -8.47
N ALA A 41 3.38 3.12 -8.56
CA ALA A 41 4.16 3.57 -7.41
C ALA A 41 3.72 4.94 -6.88
N ARG A 42 3.25 5.85 -7.75
CA ARG A 42 2.70 7.15 -7.33
C ARG A 42 1.34 6.99 -6.65
N GLU A 43 0.50 6.08 -7.13
CA GLU A 43 -0.78 5.77 -6.51
C GLU A 43 -0.59 5.17 -5.12
N VAL A 44 0.35 4.22 -4.97
CA VAL A 44 0.73 3.65 -3.67
C VAL A 44 1.27 4.73 -2.73
N ALA A 45 2.13 5.62 -3.22
CA ALA A 45 2.65 6.73 -2.42
C ALA A 45 1.53 7.67 -1.93
N ARG A 46 0.53 7.92 -2.78
CA ARG A 46 -0.64 8.73 -2.42
C ARG A 46 -1.51 8.03 -1.37
N ALA A 47 -1.81 6.74 -1.55
CA ALA A 47 -2.55 5.96 -0.57
C ALA A 47 -1.84 5.93 0.80
N ALA A 48 -0.51 5.82 0.81
CA ALA A 48 0.28 5.87 2.03
C ALA A 48 0.19 7.25 2.72
N GLN A 49 0.21 8.35 1.96
CA GLN A 49 0.03 9.69 2.51
C GLN A 49 -1.37 9.92 3.09
N GLU A 50 -2.41 9.43 2.41
CA GLU A 50 -3.78 9.51 2.89
C GLU A 50 -3.95 8.74 4.20
N LEU A 51 -3.41 7.52 4.28
CA LEU A 51 -3.40 6.72 5.50
C LEU A 51 -2.64 7.42 6.63
N ALA A 52 -1.47 8.00 6.34
CA ALA A 52 -0.70 8.75 7.33
C ALA A 52 -1.50 9.96 7.87
N GLY A 53 -2.25 10.66 7.01
CA GLY A 53 -3.16 11.73 7.40
C GLY A 53 -4.29 11.24 8.30
N GLN A 54 -4.91 10.11 7.98
CA GLN A 54 -5.97 9.50 8.79
C GLN A 54 -5.46 9.08 10.19
N VAL A 55 -4.29 8.43 10.25
CA VAL A 55 -3.67 8.03 11.52
C VAL A 55 -3.33 9.26 12.36
N ARG A 56 -2.79 10.32 11.75
CA ARG A 56 -2.52 11.58 12.45
C ARG A 56 -3.79 12.20 13.00
N GLY A 57 -4.86 12.30 12.21
CA GLY A 57 -6.14 12.84 12.68
C GLY A 57 -6.82 11.96 13.74
N TRP A 58 -6.57 10.66 13.74
CA TRP A 58 -6.98 9.78 14.83
C TRP A 58 -6.17 10.06 16.12
N LEU A 59 -4.85 10.21 16.00
CA LEU A 59 -3.98 10.54 17.14
C LEU A 59 -4.31 11.90 17.74
N ASP A 60 -4.55 12.93 16.93
CA ASP A 60 -4.92 14.26 17.41
C ASP A 60 -6.24 14.20 18.21
N ARG A 61 -7.25 13.50 17.68
CA ARG A 61 -8.51 13.29 18.42
C ARG A 61 -8.32 12.48 19.70
N ALA A 62 -7.51 11.44 19.67
CA ALA A 62 -7.18 10.66 20.86
C ALA A 62 -6.49 11.52 21.93
N ALA A 63 -5.61 12.44 21.51
CA ALA A 63 -4.99 13.41 22.39
C ALA A 63 -6.02 14.40 22.96
N ASP A 64 -6.95 14.91 22.15
CA ASP A 64 -8.03 15.78 22.61
C ASP A 64 -8.92 15.09 23.65
N TYR A 65 -9.30 13.83 23.41
CA TYR A 65 -10.06 13.03 24.39
C TYR A 65 -9.30 12.78 25.69
N ALA A 66 -7.99 12.54 25.60
CA ALA A 66 -7.14 12.38 26.79
C ALA A 66 -7.05 13.69 27.59
N MET A 67 -6.95 14.83 26.92
CA MET A 67 -6.92 16.15 27.53
C MET A 67 -8.28 16.55 28.13
N ASP A 68 -9.39 16.23 27.47
CA ASP A 68 -10.75 16.45 27.99
C ASP A 68 -11.01 15.61 29.25
N ARG A 69 -10.62 14.33 29.24
CA ARG A 69 -10.67 13.46 30.43
C ARG A 69 -9.83 14.01 31.58
N TYR A 70 -8.65 14.55 31.28
CA TYR A 70 -7.77 15.18 32.26
C TYR A 70 -8.38 16.48 32.83
N GLN A 71 -9.01 17.30 31.99
CA GLN A 71 -9.69 18.52 32.44
C GLN A 71 -10.94 18.21 33.29
N GLN A 72 -11.70 17.17 32.95
CA GLN A 72 -12.84 16.73 33.75
C GLN A 72 -12.41 16.17 35.13
N SER A 73 -11.27 15.47 35.20
CA SER A 73 -10.72 14.99 36.49
C SER A 73 -10.15 16.12 37.35
N HIS A 74 -9.64 17.19 36.74
CA HIS A 74 -9.13 18.37 37.46
C HIS A 74 -10.22 19.40 37.79
N GLY A 75 -11.32 19.45 37.02
CA GLY A 75 -12.46 20.33 37.24
C GLY A 75 -13.40 19.86 38.37
N GLN A 76 -13.41 18.56 38.67
CA GLN A 76 -14.20 18.00 39.79
C GLN A 76 -13.45 18.02 41.13
N GLY A 77 -12.17 18.42 41.14
CA GLY A 77 -11.25 18.32 42.29
C GLY A 77 -10.98 19.63 43.04
N LEU A 78 -11.77 20.69 42.86
CA LEU A 78 -11.62 21.93 43.66
C LEU A 78 -12.51 21.97 44.91
N ALA A 79 -13.11 20.84 45.29
CA ALA A 79 -13.98 20.75 46.46
C ALA A 79 -13.71 19.52 47.35
N TYR A 80 -12.47 19.05 47.49
CA TYR A 80 -12.07 18.30 48.69
C TYR A 80 -10.55 18.16 48.81
N ALA A 81 -10.00 18.57 49.96
CA ALA A 81 -8.73 18.15 50.59
C ALA A 81 -7.47 18.06 49.70
N GLY A 82 -6.44 18.89 49.87
CA GLY A 82 -5.61 18.87 51.08
C GLY A 82 -4.44 17.87 50.94
N ALA A 83 -3.28 18.39 50.52
CA ALA A 83 -1.93 17.80 50.64
C ALA A 83 -1.64 16.45 49.94
N GLY A 84 -0.90 16.51 48.82
CA GLY A 84 -0.17 15.36 48.27
C GLY A 84 -0.03 15.41 46.75
N ASP A 85 1.17 15.78 46.30
CA ASP A 85 1.72 15.66 44.94
C ASP A 85 0.92 16.31 43.78
N GLY A 86 1.43 17.46 43.30
CA GLY A 86 0.83 18.15 42.17
C GLY A 86 1.04 17.41 40.84
N PRO A 87 0.17 17.62 39.83
CA PRO A 87 0.31 16.95 38.55
C PRO A 87 1.64 17.33 37.85
N GLU A 88 2.43 16.32 37.45
CA GLU A 88 3.68 16.48 36.71
C GLU A 88 3.49 17.40 35.49
N ARG A 89 4.30 18.46 35.40
CA ARG A 89 4.26 19.40 34.27
C ARG A 89 4.65 18.68 32.96
N PRO A 90 4.06 19.05 31.81
CA PRO A 90 4.32 18.43 30.51
C PRO A 90 5.79 18.51 30.05
N GLN A 91 6.54 19.51 30.56
CA GLN A 91 7.98 19.68 30.32
C GLN A 91 8.80 18.57 30.97
N ASP A 92 8.35 18.08 32.12
CA ASP A 92 9.00 17.06 32.92
C ASP A 92 8.77 15.67 32.31
N LEU A 93 7.55 15.42 31.81
CA LEU A 93 7.22 14.22 31.03
C LEU A 93 8.02 14.15 29.73
N ALA A 94 8.15 15.27 28.99
CA ALA A 94 8.95 15.32 27.77
C ALA A 94 10.44 15.06 28.04
N ALA A 95 10.98 15.59 29.15
CA ALA A 95 12.33 15.31 29.60
C ALA A 95 12.50 13.83 29.98
N ARG A 96 11.52 13.24 30.66
CA ARG A 96 11.54 11.81 31.04
C ARG A 96 11.45 10.88 29.83
N LEU A 97 10.61 11.20 28.85
CA LEU A 97 10.51 10.44 27.61
C LEU A 97 11.79 10.52 26.78
N ARG A 98 12.44 11.69 26.75
CA ARG A 98 13.73 11.88 26.08
C ARG A 98 14.85 11.09 26.78
N ALA A 99 14.91 11.14 28.11
CA ALA A 99 15.86 10.37 28.90
C ALA A 99 15.65 8.85 28.75
N ALA A 100 14.39 8.39 28.72
CA ALA A 100 14.06 6.98 28.49
C ALA A 100 14.44 6.52 27.07
N TRP A 101 14.29 7.39 26.08
CA TRP A 101 14.70 7.11 24.71
C TRP A 101 16.23 7.03 24.57
N GLU A 102 16.97 7.95 25.20
CA GLU A 102 18.44 7.93 25.25
C GLU A 102 19.00 6.72 26.02
N ALA A 103 18.37 6.34 27.14
CA ALA A 103 18.73 5.14 27.90
C ALA A 103 18.59 3.85 27.07
N ARG A 104 17.60 3.79 26.16
CA ARG A 104 17.41 2.66 25.26
C ARG A 104 18.45 2.61 24.13
N GLN A 105 18.92 3.76 23.66
CA GLN A 105 20.00 3.84 22.67
C GLN A 105 21.34 3.42 23.28
N ASN A 106 21.64 3.90 24.49
CA ASN A 106 22.88 3.59 25.21
C ASN A 106 22.91 2.15 25.77
N GLY A 107 21.74 1.57 26.08
CA GLY A 107 21.62 0.19 26.56
C GLY A 107 21.77 -0.89 25.48
N GLN A 108 21.94 -0.52 24.20
CA GLN A 108 22.11 -1.47 23.11
C GLN A 108 23.59 -1.83 22.83
N GLU A 109 24.56 -1.09 23.39
CA GLU A 109 26.00 -1.36 23.22
C GLU A 109 26.64 -2.23 24.32
N VAL A 110 25.92 -2.58 25.40
CA VAL A 110 26.45 -3.45 26.46
C VAL A 110 25.39 -4.48 26.85
N HIS A 111 25.33 -5.58 26.11
CA HIS A 111 24.58 -6.77 26.54
C HIS A 111 25.57 -7.93 26.70
N ASP A 112 26.26 -7.93 27.84
CA ASP A 112 26.90 -9.11 28.41
C ASP A 112 26.47 -9.20 29.90
N ALA A 113 25.17 -9.43 30.10
CA ALA A 113 24.58 -9.78 31.39
C ALA A 113 23.29 -10.57 31.13
N PRO A 114 23.02 -11.64 31.91
CA PRO A 114 21.91 -12.55 31.65
C PRO A 114 20.58 -11.80 31.81
N ALA A 115 19.79 -11.78 30.75
CA ALA A 115 18.51 -11.09 30.70
C ALA A 115 17.54 -11.73 31.73
N PRO A 116 16.80 -10.92 32.52
CA PRO A 116 15.62 -11.43 33.20
C PRO A 116 14.62 -11.90 32.13
N GLU A 117 14.03 -13.07 32.37
CA GLU A 117 13.11 -13.77 31.48
C GLU A 117 12.10 -12.78 30.88
N ARG A 118 12.29 -12.47 29.59
CA ARG A 118 11.33 -11.69 28.81
C ARG A 118 10.19 -12.63 28.50
N GLU A 119 9.11 -12.57 29.29
CA GLU A 119 7.83 -13.15 28.88
C GLU A 119 7.49 -12.67 27.47
N ASP A 120 7.17 -13.62 26.59
CA ASP A 120 6.99 -13.47 25.15
C ASP A 120 6.04 -12.33 24.78
N THR A 121 6.60 -11.14 24.56
CA THR A 121 5.86 -9.97 24.07
C THR A 121 5.20 -10.21 22.70
N SER A 122 5.71 -11.19 21.94
CA SER A 122 5.09 -11.71 20.72
C SER A 122 3.78 -12.46 20.96
N GLN A 123 3.67 -13.22 22.06
CA GLN A 123 2.45 -13.93 22.45
C GLN A 123 1.34 -12.92 22.80
N GLY A 124 1.69 -11.89 23.58
CA GLY A 124 0.77 -10.82 23.97
C GLY A 124 0.29 -9.96 22.80
N LEU A 125 1.09 -9.79 21.75
CA LEU A 125 0.65 -9.13 20.51
C LEU A 125 -0.29 -10.03 19.69
N ALA A 126 0.05 -11.31 19.54
CA ALA A 126 -0.77 -12.27 18.81
C ALA A 126 -2.17 -12.42 19.44
N ASP A 127 -2.24 -12.43 20.77
CA ASP A 127 -3.52 -12.51 21.49
C ASP A 127 -4.35 -11.23 21.34
N ARG A 128 -3.72 -10.04 21.33
CA ARG A 128 -4.42 -8.77 21.04
C ARG A 128 -4.93 -8.71 19.60
N LEU A 129 -4.14 -9.19 18.63
CA LEU A 129 -4.58 -9.29 17.24
C LEU A 129 -5.73 -10.27 17.08
N ARG A 130 -5.68 -11.41 17.79
CA ARG A 130 -6.78 -12.39 17.81
C ARG A 130 -8.05 -11.83 18.45
N ALA A 131 -7.93 -11.07 19.54
CA ALA A 131 -9.05 -10.39 20.18
C ALA A 131 -9.66 -9.30 19.28
N ALA A 132 -8.83 -8.51 18.60
CA ALA A 132 -9.30 -7.51 17.63
C ALA A 132 -9.99 -8.17 16.43
N ALA A 133 -9.44 -9.28 15.93
CA ALA A 133 -10.03 -10.04 14.83
C ALA A 133 -11.34 -10.74 15.19
N ALA A 134 -11.56 -11.09 16.46
CA ALA A 134 -12.82 -11.69 16.93
C ALA A 134 -14.03 -10.76 16.79
N GLY A 135 -13.81 -9.44 16.70
CA GLY A 135 -14.86 -8.45 16.43
C GLY A 135 -15.14 -8.23 14.94
N LEU A 136 -14.37 -8.85 14.04
CA LEU A 136 -14.60 -8.76 12.59
C LEU A 136 -15.60 -9.82 12.15
N ASP A 137 -16.65 -9.38 11.45
CA ASP A 137 -17.60 -10.30 10.82
C ASP A 137 -16.94 -11.00 9.62
N ARG A 138 -16.50 -12.24 9.87
CA ARG A 138 -15.84 -13.09 8.89
C ARG A 138 -16.75 -13.42 7.70
N GLU A 139 -18.06 -13.49 7.92
CA GLU A 139 -19.04 -13.77 6.88
C GLU A 139 -19.23 -12.56 5.97
N ALA A 140 -19.31 -11.35 6.55
CA ALA A 140 -19.33 -10.11 5.78
C ALA A 140 -18.04 -9.93 4.95
N MET A 141 -16.88 -10.25 5.52
CA MET A 141 -15.60 -10.21 4.80
C MET A 141 -15.55 -11.23 3.65
N SER A 142 -16.04 -12.45 3.87
CA SER A 142 -16.13 -13.48 2.82
C SER A 142 -17.03 -13.01 1.68
N LYS A 143 -18.22 -12.49 2.02
CA LYS A 143 -19.18 -11.99 1.02
C LYS A 143 -18.61 -10.80 0.22
N ALA A 144 -17.86 -9.92 0.87
CA ALA A 144 -17.17 -8.82 0.20
C ALA A 144 -16.06 -9.32 -0.74
N ALA A 145 -15.31 -10.34 -0.33
CA ALA A 145 -14.28 -10.97 -1.17
C ALA A 145 -14.91 -11.67 -2.39
N ASP A 146 -16.01 -12.39 -2.19
CA ASP A 146 -16.76 -13.04 -3.28
C ASP A 146 -17.31 -12.01 -4.27
N ALA A 147 -17.86 -10.89 -3.78
CA ALA A 147 -18.36 -9.81 -4.63
C ALA A 147 -17.23 -9.17 -5.47
N LEU A 148 -16.05 -8.96 -4.88
CA LEU A 148 -14.88 -8.45 -5.59
C LEU A 148 -14.40 -9.43 -6.67
N GLN A 149 -14.37 -10.72 -6.36
CA GLN A 149 -13.99 -11.75 -7.32
C GLN A 149 -14.97 -11.80 -8.50
N GLN A 150 -16.27 -11.77 -8.22
CA GLN A 150 -17.31 -11.75 -9.25
C GLN A 150 -17.22 -10.50 -10.14
N SER A 151 -16.88 -9.34 -9.57
CA SER A 151 -16.67 -8.11 -10.33
C SER A 151 -15.49 -8.25 -11.31
N ARG A 152 -14.38 -8.83 -10.86
CA ARG A 152 -13.21 -9.08 -11.72
C ARG A 152 -13.53 -10.06 -12.84
N GLU A 153 -14.21 -11.15 -12.53
CA GLU A 153 -14.62 -12.13 -13.53
C GLU A 153 -15.63 -11.56 -14.54
N ALA A 154 -16.48 -10.60 -14.13
CA ALA A 154 -17.36 -9.89 -15.05
C ALA A 154 -16.58 -8.96 -15.99
N GLU A 155 -15.59 -8.25 -15.44
CA GLU A 155 -14.70 -7.36 -16.21
C GLU A 155 -13.83 -8.14 -17.20
N ASP A 156 -13.27 -9.28 -16.79
CA ASP A 156 -12.50 -10.16 -17.68
C ASP A 156 -13.36 -10.69 -18.84
N ARG A 157 -14.59 -11.11 -18.55
CA ARG A 157 -15.54 -11.53 -19.60
C ARG A 157 -15.86 -10.40 -20.56
N HIS A 158 -16.07 -9.18 -20.05
CA HIS A 158 -16.29 -8.01 -20.86
C HIS A 158 -15.08 -7.71 -21.75
N ASN A 159 -13.87 -7.73 -21.18
CA ASN A 159 -12.63 -7.49 -21.93
C ASN A 159 -12.40 -8.54 -23.02
N LEU A 160 -12.65 -9.82 -22.75
CA LEU A 160 -12.58 -10.87 -23.77
C LEU A 160 -13.56 -10.61 -24.92
N GLN A 161 -14.80 -10.22 -24.61
CA GLN A 161 -15.79 -9.89 -25.62
C GLN A 161 -15.37 -8.69 -26.47
N GLU A 162 -14.80 -7.65 -25.85
CA GLU A 162 -14.28 -6.48 -26.57
C GLU A 162 -13.09 -6.84 -27.46
N VAL A 163 -12.18 -7.69 -26.99
CA VAL A 163 -11.05 -8.20 -27.80
C VAL A 163 -11.56 -8.99 -29.00
N GLU A 164 -12.59 -9.83 -28.83
CA GLU A 164 -13.20 -10.56 -29.95
C GLU A 164 -13.86 -9.61 -30.96
N ARG A 165 -14.56 -8.58 -30.48
CA ARG A 165 -15.14 -7.54 -31.34
C ARG A 165 -14.07 -6.80 -32.13
N GLN A 166 -12.99 -6.39 -31.48
CA GLN A 166 -11.87 -5.72 -32.14
C GLN A 166 -11.24 -6.62 -33.21
N ARG A 167 -11.00 -7.90 -32.92
CA ARG A 167 -10.50 -8.85 -33.92
C ARG A 167 -11.45 -9.01 -35.10
N ALA A 168 -12.76 -9.03 -34.86
CA ALA A 168 -13.75 -9.12 -35.92
C ALA A 168 -13.76 -7.86 -36.81
N GLU A 169 -13.61 -6.68 -36.21
CA GLU A 169 -13.48 -5.41 -36.93
C GLU A 169 -12.18 -5.33 -37.74
N GLU A 170 -11.05 -5.76 -37.18
CA GLU A 170 -9.77 -5.85 -37.90
C GLU A 170 -9.87 -6.78 -39.11
N LEU A 171 -10.48 -7.96 -38.95
CA LEU A 171 -10.72 -8.90 -40.05
C LEU A 171 -11.61 -8.29 -41.15
N ARG A 172 -12.61 -7.49 -40.78
CA ARG A 172 -13.46 -6.76 -41.74
C ARG A 172 -12.66 -5.72 -42.52
N LEU A 173 -11.92 -4.86 -41.82
CA LEU A 173 -11.06 -3.85 -42.43
C LEU A 173 -10.00 -4.49 -43.34
N GLN A 174 -9.47 -5.64 -42.96
CA GLN A 174 -8.51 -6.37 -43.78
C GLN A 174 -9.14 -6.89 -45.07
N ARG A 175 -10.35 -7.45 -45.01
CA ARG A 175 -11.10 -7.84 -46.23
C ARG A 175 -11.38 -6.65 -47.14
N GLU A 176 -11.81 -5.52 -46.59
CA GLU A 176 -12.05 -4.30 -47.37
C GLU A 176 -10.77 -3.82 -48.06
N ARG A 177 -9.62 -3.88 -47.37
CA ARG A 177 -8.31 -3.55 -47.96
C ARG A 177 -7.92 -4.54 -49.05
N ASP A 178 -8.14 -5.83 -48.86
CA ASP A 178 -7.83 -6.87 -49.84
C ASP A 178 -8.71 -6.75 -51.08
N GLU A 179 -10.00 -6.47 -50.91
CA GLU A 179 -10.95 -6.15 -51.98
C GLU A 179 -10.56 -4.86 -52.71
N HIS A 180 -10.19 -3.81 -51.99
CA HIS A 180 -9.70 -2.56 -52.59
C HIS A 180 -8.42 -2.80 -53.40
N THR A 181 -7.50 -3.62 -52.89
CA THR A 181 -6.27 -4.01 -53.58
C THR A 181 -6.57 -4.85 -54.83
N HIS A 182 -7.50 -5.81 -54.76
CA HIS A 182 -7.95 -6.58 -55.92
C HIS A 182 -8.65 -5.72 -56.97
N ARG A 183 -9.42 -4.70 -56.55
CA ARG A 183 -10.11 -3.77 -57.43
C ARG A 183 -9.14 -2.81 -58.15
N ILE A 184 -8.10 -2.34 -57.45
CA ILE A 184 -7.03 -1.52 -58.03
C ILE A 184 -6.16 -2.35 -58.97
N ARG A 185 -5.92 -3.63 -58.64
CA ARG A 185 -5.17 -4.59 -59.47
C ARG A 185 -6.05 -5.28 -60.52
N GLY A 186 -7.08 -4.57 -61.02
CA GLY A 186 -7.94 -5.04 -62.11
C GLY A 186 -7.16 -5.59 -63.30
N PRO A 187 -7.79 -6.46 -64.12
CA PRO A 187 -7.10 -7.40 -64.99
C PRO A 187 -6.33 -6.70 -66.11
N TYR A 188 -5.03 -6.50 -65.91
CA TYR A 188 -4.07 -6.42 -67.01
C TYR A 188 -3.82 -7.84 -67.54
N HIS A 189 -4.85 -8.43 -68.16
CA HIS A 189 -4.68 -9.58 -69.03
C HIS A 189 -5.01 -9.16 -70.45
N GLY A 190 -3.93 -9.04 -71.23
CA GLY A 190 -3.82 -9.36 -72.66
C GLY A 190 -4.82 -8.72 -73.61
N LEU A 191 -4.34 -7.74 -74.39
CA LEU A 191 -4.15 -7.83 -75.85
C LEU A 191 -3.35 -6.61 -76.32
#